data_AF-A0A436WIK9-F1
#
_entry.id   AF-A0A436WIK9-F1
#
_cell.length_a   1.000
_cell.length_b   1.000
_cell.length_c   1.000
_cell.angle_alpha   90.00
_cell.angle_beta   90.00
_cell.angle_gamma   90.00
#
_symmetry.space_group_name_H-M   'P 1'
#
loop_
_entity.id
_entity.type
_entity.pdbx_description
1 polymer ?
#
loop_
_entity_poly.entity_id
_entity_poly.type
_entity_poly.pdbx_seq_one_letter_code
_entity_poly.pdbx_strand_id
1 'polypeptide(L)'
;MSEYKIRWLEPTNRERQWLRRYTSSDKHKCTSTGSFCNAMFELGEADILYTKDGYIDGGREDRKPPENDPRWPTSCSACGRPFGADDPFQLFGRQVYVCEATGERTTLDKAPVGSCWDAWWISERRKDGPTGCAHMVGPDHRSLVVKLPGNHDWHVDTRARNCTMPDDNEHFCWVRHGHPKDGTLHVDKNGRTCAAGAGSIAVPGFHGFLHHGVLRDC
;
A
#
# COMPACT_ATOMS: atom_id res chain seq x y z
N MET A 1 -0.27 -25.94 5.48
CA MET A 1 -0.39 -24.67 6.21
C MET A 1 0.78 -23.79 5.83
N SER A 2 0.51 -22.59 5.35
CA SER A 2 1.55 -21.62 5.00
C SER A 2 1.81 -20.69 6.18
N GLU A 3 3.09 -20.39 6.42
CA GLU A 3 3.51 -19.45 7.47
C GLU A 3 4.40 -18.36 6.88
N TYR A 4 4.13 -17.12 7.26
CA TYR A 4 4.88 -15.95 6.82
C TYR A 4 5.30 -15.15 8.03
N LYS A 5 6.62 -15.04 8.24
CA LYS A 5 7.16 -14.16 9.28
C LYS A 5 6.91 -12.70 8.90
N ILE A 6 6.42 -11.92 9.85
CA ILE A 6 6.21 -10.49 9.68
C ILE A 6 7.55 -9.80 9.55
N ARG A 7 7.66 -8.90 8.57
CA ARG A 7 8.85 -8.09 8.31
C ARG A 7 8.46 -6.63 8.24
N TRP A 8 9.13 -5.80 9.04
CA TRP A 8 8.87 -4.38 9.05
C TRP A 8 9.53 -3.67 7.85
N LEU A 9 8.76 -2.82 7.17
CA LEU A 9 9.21 -1.97 6.07
C LEU A 9 9.18 -0.50 6.50
N GLU A 10 10.34 0.14 6.50
CA GLU A 10 10.46 1.59 6.72
C GLU A 10 10.42 2.34 5.38
N PRO A 11 9.68 3.46 5.28
CA PRO A 11 9.74 4.34 4.12
C PRO A 11 11.13 4.96 3.99
N THR A 12 11.57 5.16 2.75
CA THR A 12 12.78 5.94 2.45
C THR A 12 12.41 7.26 1.77
N ASN A 13 13.38 8.17 1.65
CA ASN A 13 13.25 9.39 0.86
C ASN A 13 13.53 9.17 -0.63
N ARG A 14 13.45 7.91 -1.10
CA ARG A 14 13.69 7.52 -2.49
C ARG A 14 12.40 6.99 -3.10
N GLU A 15 12.22 7.24 -4.38
CA GLU A 15 11.17 6.65 -5.19
C GLU A 15 11.75 5.95 -6.41
N ARG A 16 11.10 4.88 -6.84
CA ARG A 16 11.25 4.37 -8.21
C ARG A 16 10.33 5.17 -9.12
N GLN A 17 10.83 5.46 -10.32
CA GLN A 17 10.16 6.30 -11.30
C GLN A 17 9.95 5.55 -12.61
N TRP A 18 8.81 5.82 -13.24
CA TRP A 18 8.44 5.26 -14.53
C TRP A 18 7.89 6.34 -15.46
N LEU A 19 8.26 6.23 -16.73
CA LEU A 19 7.60 6.93 -17.82
C LEU A 19 6.34 6.16 -18.19
N ARG A 20 5.18 6.70 -17.85
CA ARG A 20 3.88 6.07 -18.04
C ARG A 20 3.09 6.75 -19.15
N ARG A 21 2.55 5.94 -20.07
CA ARG A 21 1.48 6.32 -21.00
C ARG A 21 0.24 5.51 -20.67
N TYR A 22 -0.92 6.17 -20.66
CA TYR A 22 -2.19 5.51 -20.37
C TYR A 22 -3.35 6.18 -21.09
N THR A 23 -4.48 5.48 -21.21
CA THR A 23 -5.76 6.07 -21.64
C THR A 23 -6.64 6.32 -20.42
N SER A 24 -7.51 7.32 -20.46
CA SER A 24 -8.58 7.39 -19.45
C SER A 24 -9.66 6.33 -19.77
N SER A 25 -10.20 5.65 -18.75
CA SER A 25 -11.10 4.50 -18.93
C SER A 25 -12.50 4.87 -19.45
N ASP A 26 -12.88 6.14 -19.35
CA ASP A 26 -14.07 6.74 -19.96
C ASP A 26 -13.91 6.91 -21.48
N LYS A 27 -12.70 7.21 -21.95
CA LYS A 27 -12.40 7.39 -23.38
C LYS A 27 -12.18 6.07 -24.11
N HIS A 28 -11.53 5.12 -23.46
CA HIS A 28 -11.19 3.83 -24.06
C HIS A 28 -11.04 2.73 -23.02
N LYS A 29 -11.65 1.58 -23.30
CA LYS A 29 -11.46 0.35 -22.54
C LYS A 29 -10.51 -0.59 -23.27
N CYS A 30 -9.40 -0.91 -22.61
CA CYS A 30 -8.43 -1.90 -23.02
C CYS A 30 -9.12 -3.25 -23.21
N THR A 31 -8.93 -3.87 -24.36
CA THR A 31 -9.56 -5.15 -24.73
C THR A 31 -9.06 -6.32 -23.89
N SER A 32 -7.82 -6.28 -23.40
CA SER A 32 -7.25 -7.36 -22.58
C SER A 32 -7.63 -7.28 -21.10
N THR A 33 -7.79 -6.08 -20.54
CA THR A 33 -8.02 -5.89 -19.09
C THR A 33 -9.43 -5.41 -18.75
N GLY A 34 -10.21 -4.97 -19.74
CA GLY A 34 -11.53 -4.35 -19.54
C GLY A 34 -11.49 -2.97 -18.85
N SER A 35 -10.29 -2.44 -18.58
CA SER A 35 -10.04 -1.17 -17.88
C SER A 35 -9.30 -0.19 -18.80
N PHE A 36 -8.39 0.65 -18.31
CA PHE A 36 -7.59 1.54 -19.14
C PHE A 36 -6.42 0.82 -19.85
N CYS A 37 -5.97 1.36 -20.99
CA CYS A 37 -4.68 1.01 -21.59
C CYS A 37 -3.55 1.63 -20.78
N ASN A 38 -2.45 0.90 -20.60
CA ASN A 38 -1.33 1.32 -19.78
C ASN A 38 -0.03 0.73 -20.31
N ALA A 39 1.06 1.49 -20.27
CA ALA A 39 2.41 0.96 -20.35
C ALA A 39 3.35 1.87 -19.57
N MET A 40 4.41 1.27 -19.03
CA MET A 40 5.38 1.94 -18.18
C MET A 40 6.79 1.50 -18.58
N PHE A 41 7.71 2.46 -18.70
CA PHE A 41 9.14 2.22 -18.83
C PHE A 41 9.83 2.65 -17.53
N GLU A 42 10.62 1.77 -16.90
CA GLU A 42 11.32 2.09 -15.65
C GLU A 42 12.51 2.99 -15.93
N LEU A 43 12.51 4.17 -15.30
CA LEU A 43 13.57 5.17 -15.45
C LEU A 43 14.71 4.94 -14.45
N GLY A 44 14.37 4.42 -13.26
CA GLY A 44 15.29 4.19 -12.15
C GLY A 44 14.78 4.79 -10.85
N GLU A 45 15.70 5.12 -9.94
CA GLU A 45 15.37 5.75 -8.65
C GLU A 45 15.78 7.21 -8.59
N ALA A 46 14.97 8.02 -7.89
CA ALA A 46 15.24 9.42 -7.60
C ALA A 46 14.88 9.76 -6.14
N ASP A 47 15.30 10.92 -5.67
CA ASP A 47 14.82 11.46 -4.38
C ASP A 47 13.34 11.80 -4.48
N ILE A 48 12.58 11.57 -3.42
CA ILE A 48 11.20 12.02 -3.33
C ILE A 48 11.18 13.54 -3.25
N LEU A 49 10.29 14.16 -4.03
CA LEU A 49 9.91 15.55 -3.85
C LEU A 49 8.79 15.62 -2.81
N TYR A 50 8.91 16.58 -1.90
CA TYR A 50 7.89 16.86 -0.91
C TYR A 50 7.30 18.25 -1.14
N THR A 51 5.99 18.37 -0.97
CA THR A 51 5.33 19.67 -0.90
C THR A 51 5.78 20.39 0.37
N LYS A 52 5.55 21.71 0.42
CA LYS A 52 5.83 22.53 1.62
C LYS A 52 5.16 22.01 2.90
N ASP A 53 4.07 21.24 2.76
CA ASP A 53 3.28 20.68 3.85
C ASP A 53 3.72 19.23 4.19
N GLY A 54 4.83 18.75 3.62
CA GLY A 54 5.42 17.44 3.94
C GLY A 54 4.83 16.25 3.18
N TYR A 55 3.92 16.46 2.23
CA TYR A 55 3.36 15.38 1.41
C TYR A 55 4.27 15.03 0.25
N ILE A 56 4.27 13.77 -0.17
CA ILE A 56 4.92 13.38 -1.44
C ILE A 56 4.28 14.17 -2.58
N ASP A 57 5.10 14.91 -3.32
CA ASP A 57 4.64 15.71 -4.45
C ASP A 57 4.33 14.81 -5.65
N GLY A 58 3.08 14.91 -6.12
CA GLY A 58 2.62 14.25 -7.34
C GLY A 58 3.14 14.92 -8.61
N GLY A 59 3.33 16.23 -8.58
CA GLY A 59 3.76 17.07 -9.70
C GLY A 59 5.25 16.95 -9.92
N ARG A 60 5.67 15.99 -10.73
CA ARG A 60 7.08 15.78 -11.09
C ARG A 60 7.43 16.41 -12.45
N GLU A 61 6.73 17.47 -12.84
CA GLU A 61 6.84 18.06 -14.18
C GLU A 61 8.26 18.53 -14.49
N ASP A 62 8.96 19.12 -13.51
CA ASP A 62 10.35 19.58 -13.67
C ASP A 62 11.36 18.45 -13.96
N ARG A 63 11.00 17.20 -13.65
CA ARG A 63 11.82 16.00 -13.89
C ARG A 63 11.31 15.16 -15.05
N LYS A 64 10.13 15.48 -15.60
CA LYS A 64 9.50 14.71 -16.67
C LYS A 64 10.28 14.92 -17.97
N PRO A 65 10.79 13.86 -18.62
CA PRO A 65 11.40 14.00 -19.93
C PRO A 65 10.43 14.61 -20.95
N PRO A 66 10.94 15.28 -22.00
CA PRO A 66 10.08 15.82 -23.05
C PRO A 66 9.29 14.71 -23.75
N GLU A 67 8.13 15.04 -24.32
CA GLU A 67 7.21 14.06 -24.92
C GLU A 67 7.80 13.30 -26.13
N ASN A 68 8.85 13.85 -26.75
CA ASN A 68 9.59 13.20 -27.84
C ASN A 68 10.71 12.25 -27.37
N ASP A 69 10.88 12.04 -26.06
CA ASP A 69 11.86 11.07 -25.54
C ASP A 69 11.49 9.65 -25.99
N PRO A 70 12.41 8.91 -26.64
CA PRO A 70 12.11 7.59 -27.21
C PRO A 70 11.79 6.51 -26.17
N ARG A 71 12.04 6.77 -24.87
CA ARG A 71 11.72 5.85 -23.78
C ARG A 71 10.25 5.88 -23.40
N TRP A 72 9.48 6.87 -23.84
CA TRP A 72 8.04 6.87 -23.64
C TRP A 72 7.41 5.67 -24.37
N PRO A 73 6.63 4.82 -23.66
CA PRO A 73 5.96 3.70 -24.31
C PRO A 73 5.04 4.18 -25.45
N THR A 74 5.09 3.51 -26.60
CA THR A 74 4.28 3.88 -27.77
C THR A 74 2.99 3.08 -27.89
N SER A 75 2.86 1.99 -27.14
CA SER A 75 1.67 1.14 -27.13
C SER A 75 1.40 0.52 -25.75
N CYS A 76 0.14 0.15 -25.52
CA CYS A 76 -0.32 -0.52 -24.32
C CYS A 76 0.39 -1.86 -24.14
N SER A 77 0.92 -2.14 -22.95
CA SER A 77 1.65 -3.39 -22.67
C SER A 77 0.74 -4.62 -22.63
N ALA A 78 -0.58 -4.44 -22.48
CA ALA A 78 -1.54 -5.53 -22.36
C ALA A 78 -2.26 -5.88 -23.67
N CYS A 79 -2.58 -4.89 -24.51
CA CYS A 79 -3.36 -5.11 -25.74
C CYS A 79 -2.66 -4.63 -27.02
N GLY A 80 -1.49 -4.00 -26.91
CA GLY A 80 -0.73 -3.48 -28.05
C GLY A 80 -1.33 -2.24 -28.74
N ARG A 81 -2.47 -1.70 -28.26
CA ARG A 81 -3.05 -0.46 -28.82
C ARG A 81 -2.01 0.67 -28.78
N PRO A 82 -1.76 1.39 -29.89
CA PRO A 82 -0.89 2.54 -29.89
C PRO A 82 -1.45 3.69 -29.04
N PHE A 83 -0.59 4.46 -28.39
CA PHE A 83 -0.98 5.68 -27.70
C PHE A 83 -1.00 6.87 -28.68
N GLY A 84 -2.08 7.66 -28.65
CA GLY A 84 -2.24 8.87 -29.46
C GLY A 84 -1.67 10.11 -28.80
N ALA A 85 -1.68 11.26 -29.49
CA ALA A 85 -1.17 12.53 -28.96
C ALA A 85 -1.89 12.97 -27.66
N ASP A 86 -3.19 12.69 -27.56
CA ASP A 86 -4.01 13.07 -26.41
C ASP A 86 -3.90 12.11 -25.21
N ASP A 87 -3.17 10.99 -25.36
CA ASP A 87 -2.99 10.01 -24.28
C ASP A 87 -1.90 10.51 -23.31
N PRO A 88 -2.20 10.73 -22.01
CA PRO A 88 -1.32 11.43 -21.08
C PRO A 88 0.09 10.87 -20.94
N PHE A 89 1.06 11.78 -20.82
CA PHE A 89 2.43 11.54 -20.40
C PHE A 89 2.57 11.81 -18.90
N GLN A 90 2.89 10.76 -18.13
CA GLN A 90 3.03 10.86 -16.68
C GLN A 90 4.40 10.34 -16.23
N LEU A 91 5.14 11.14 -15.46
CA LEU A 91 6.23 10.63 -14.64
C LEU A 91 5.62 10.08 -13.35
N PHE A 92 5.51 8.76 -13.26
CA PHE A 92 4.85 8.07 -12.17
C PHE A 92 5.88 7.59 -11.15
N GLY A 93 5.71 7.98 -9.89
CA GLY A 93 6.60 7.61 -8.79
C GLY A 93 5.95 6.65 -7.80
N ARG A 94 6.75 5.75 -7.21
CA ARG A 94 6.37 4.98 -6.02
C ARG A 94 7.50 5.01 -5.01
N GLN A 95 7.17 5.36 -3.78
CA GLN A 95 8.12 5.37 -2.67
C GLN A 95 8.75 3.99 -2.47
N VAL A 96 10.06 3.99 -2.26
CA VAL A 96 10.85 2.81 -1.92
C VAL A 96 10.84 2.64 -0.41
N TYR A 97 10.63 1.40 0.01
CA TYR A 97 10.68 0.96 1.39
C TYR A 97 11.86 0.02 1.57
N VAL A 98 12.41 -0.03 2.78
CA VAL A 98 13.49 -0.93 3.16
C VAL A 98 13.05 -1.84 4.30
N CYS A 99 13.31 -3.13 4.16
CA CYS A 99 13.21 -4.07 5.27
C CYS A 99 14.45 -3.93 6.14
N GLU A 100 14.32 -3.35 7.34
CA GLU A 100 15.46 -3.11 8.23
C GLU A 100 16.25 -4.39 8.54
N ALA A 101 15.54 -5.52 8.69
CA ALA A 101 16.16 -6.80 9.03
C ALA A 101 17.02 -7.40 7.92
N THR A 102 16.75 -7.09 6.64
CA THR A 102 17.42 -7.72 5.50
C THR A 102 18.11 -6.73 4.56
N GLY A 103 17.84 -5.43 4.69
CA GLY A 103 18.26 -4.39 3.74
C GLY A 103 17.54 -4.45 2.39
N GLU A 104 16.57 -5.36 2.21
CA GLU A 104 15.83 -5.51 0.96
C GLU A 104 15.00 -4.26 0.66
N ARG A 105 15.03 -3.81 -0.59
CA ARG A 105 14.34 -2.59 -1.04
C ARG A 105 13.21 -2.93 -2.00
N THR A 106 12.01 -2.43 -1.72
CA THR A 106 10.80 -2.74 -2.51
C THR A 106 9.85 -1.55 -2.59
N THR A 107 8.82 -1.64 -3.44
CA THR A 107 7.64 -0.77 -3.41
C THR A 107 6.48 -1.55 -2.80
N LEU A 108 5.50 -0.88 -2.18
CA LEU A 108 4.42 -1.58 -1.47
C LEU A 108 3.60 -2.52 -2.35
N ASP A 109 3.48 -2.27 -3.67
CA ASP A 109 2.80 -3.17 -4.60
C ASP A 109 3.59 -4.44 -4.94
N LYS A 110 4.91 -4.44 -4.67
CA LYS A 110 5.82 -5.56 -4.85
C LYS A 110 6.33 -6.14 -3.54
N ALA A 111 5.87 -5.60 -2.41
CA ALA A 111 6.24 -6.10 -1.10
C ALA A 111 5.85 -7.58 -0.96
N PRO A 112 6.73 -8.46 -0.45
CA PRO A 112 6.42 -9.87 -0.25
C PRO A 112 5.34 -10.07 0.83
N VAL A 113 4.65 -11.20 0.79
CA VAL A 113 3.70 -11.60 1.84
C VAL A 113 4.40 -11.58 3.21
N GLY A 114 3.70 -11.07 4.22
CA GLY A 114 4.23 -10.85 5.56
C GLY A 114 4.95 -9.51 5.74
N SER A 115 5.13 -8.71 4.69
CA SER A 115 5.57 -7.33 4.85
C SER A 115 4.56 -6.53 5.65
N CYS A 116 5.03 -5.72 6.60
CA CYS A 116 4.22 -4.83 7.42
C CYS A 116 4.82 -3.42 7.38
N TRP A 117 3.97 -2.41 7.23
CA TRP A 117 4.38 -1.00 7.20
C TRP A 117 3.37 -0.13 7.95
N ASP A 118 3.83 1.06 8.32
CA ASP A 118 2.93 2.14 8.74
C ASP A 118 2.37 2.85 7.50
N ALA A 119 1.04 2.88 7.38
CA ALA A 119 0.36 3.81 6.48
C ALA A 119 0.39 5.21 7.09
N TRP A 120 1.58 5.79 7.23
CA TRP A 120 1.85 7.06 7.92
C TRP A 120 0.98 8.21 7.39
N TRP A 121 0.61 8.16 6.11
CA TRP A 121 -0.31 9.11 5.48
C TRP A 121 -1.74 9.07 6.06
N ILE A 122 -2.07 8.09 6.90
CA ILE A 122 -3.34 7.96 7.64
C ILE A 122 -3.17 8.49 9.06
N SER A 123 -2.08 8.13 9.75
CA SER A 123 -1.81 8.60 11.11
C SER A 123 -1.42 10.09 11.17
N GLU A 124 -0.73 10.62 10.16
CA GLU A 124 -0.12 11.96 10.16
C GLU A 124 -0.87 13.02 9.30
N ARG A 125 -2.07 12.72 8.78
CA ARG A 125 -2.72 13.49 7.68
C ARG A 125 -3.22 14.92 8.00
N ARG A 126 -2.88 15.59 9.11
CA ARG A 126 -3.20 17.03 9.34
C ARG A 126 -2.13 17.77 10.14
N LYS A 127 -2.11 19.08 9.93
CA LYS A 127 -1.14 20.09 10.42
C LYS A 127 -1.13 20.33 11.94
N ASP A 128 -2.16 19.91 12.67
CA ASP A 128 -2.40 20.33 14.07
C ASP A 128 -2.50 19.17 15.09
N GLY A 129 -2.09 17.95 14.77
CA GLY A 129 -2.06 16.80 15.69
C GLY A 129 -2.41 15.45 15.04
N PRO A 130 -2.39 14.31 15.78
CA PRO A 130 -2.71 13.00 15.22
C PRO A 130 -4.17 12.98 14.74
N THR A 131 -4.34 12.74 13.44
CA THR A 131 -5.64 12.87 12.75
C THR A 131 -5.88 11.70 11.80
N GLY A 132 -5.70 10.49 12.28
CA GLY A 132 -6.44 9.39 11.71
C GLY A 132 -7.91 9.45 12.14
N CYS A 133 -8.80 8.83 11.38
CA CYS A 133 -10.04 8.35 11.99
C CYS A 133 -9.62 7.48 13.18
N ALA A 134 -10.11 7.76 14.40
CA ALA A 134 -9.64 7.08 15.62
C ALA A 134 -9.64 5.53 15.49
N HIS A 135 -10.58 5.00 14.70
CA HIS A 135 -10.71 3.57 14.38
C HIS A 135 -9.80 3.07 13.23
N MET A 136 -8.77 3.83 12.82
CA MET A 136 -7.77 3.48 11.80
C MET A 136 -6.34 3.66 12.32
N VAL A 137 -6.18 4.05 13.58
CA VAL A 137 -4.88 4.29 14.22
C VAL A 137 -4.85 3.48 15.49
N GLY A 138 -3.86 2.60 15.61
CA GLY A 138 -3.70 1.76 16.79
C GLY A 138 -3.07 2.49 17.96
N PRO A 139 -2.81 1.78 19.06
CA PRO A 139 -2.43 2.36 20.36
C PRO A 139 -1.07 3.08 20.39
N ASP A 140 -0.21 2.88 19.39
CA ASP A 140 1.11 3.49 19.26
C ASP A 140 1.14 4.65 18.23
N HIS A 141 -0.03 5.18 17.88
CA HIS A 141 -0.22 6.24 16.87
C HIS A 141 0.17 5.85 15.44
N ARG A 142 0.28 4.55 15.13
CA ARG A 142 0.53 4.03 13.78
C ARG A 142 -0.73 3.42 13.17
N SER A 143 -0.70 3.27 11.85
CA SER A 143 -1.77 2.70 11.04
C SER A 143 -1.20 1.49 10.27
N LEU A 144 -1.17 0.33 10.92
CA LEU A 144 -0.44 -0.83 10.41
C LEU A 144 -1.17 -1.54 9.28
N VAL A 145 -0.44 -1.82 8.21
CA VAL A 145 -0.89 -2.65 7.09
C VAL A 145 0.02 -3.85 6.94
N VAL A 146 -0.55 -5.02 6.63
CA VAL A 146 0.17 -6.27 6.39
C VAL A 146 -0.16 -6.80 4.99
N LYS A 147 0.87 -7.13 4.20
CA LYS A 147 0.71 -7.81 2.91
C LYS A 147 0.30 -9.26 3.14
N LEU A 148 -0.84 -9.64 2.58
CA LEU A 148 -1.40 -10.99 2.60
C LEU A 148 -1.12 -11.73 1.27
N PRO A 149 -1.30 -13.07 1.23
CA PRO A 149 -1.32 -13.83 -0.01
C PRO A 149 -2.31 -13.25 -1.04
N GLY A 150 -2.04 -13.49 -2.33
CA GLY A 150 -2.90 -12.99 -3.42
C GLY A 150 -2.78 -11.49 -3.71
N ASN A 151 -1.75 -10.82 -3.16
CA ASN A 151 -1.57 -9.36 -3.25
C ASN A 151 -2.73 -8.57 -2.61
N HIS A 152 -3.27 -9.10 -1.52
CA HIS A 152 -4.20 -8.39 -0.66
C HIS A 152 -3.44 -7.63 0.43
N ASP A 153 -4.01 -6.51 0.88
CA ASP A 153 -3.47 -5.74 1.99
C ASP A 153 -4.49 -5.77 3.14
N TRP A 154 -4.04 -6.15 4.33
CA TRP A 154 -4.84 -6.07 5.55
C TRP A 154 -4.44 -4.86 6.36
N HIS A 155 -5.32 -3.88 6.41
CA HIS A 155 -5.17 -2.74 7.28
C HIS A 155 -5.65 -3.11 8.69
N VAL A 156 -4.71 -3.56 9.53
CA VAL A 156 -4.97 -4.16 10.86
C VAL A 156 -5.75 -3.23 11.76
N ASP A 157 -5.43 -1.94 11.70
CA ASP A 157 -6.04 -0.94 12.58
C ASP A 157 -7.42 -0.47 12.10
N THR A 158 -7.96 -0.98 10.98
CA THR A 158 -9.29 -0.60 10.47
C THR A 158 -10.42 -1.51 10.96
N ARG A 159 -11.65 -1.14 10.62
CA ARG A 159 -12.82 -1.98 10.83
C ARG A 159 -12.92 -3.07 9.78
N ALA A 160 -13.18 -4.29 10.24
CA ALA A 160 -13.61 -5.37 9.38
C ALA A 160 -14.94 -5.01 8.67
N ARG A 161 -15.12 -5.50 7.45
CA ARG A 161 -16.35 -5.26 6.66
C ARG A 161 -17.62 -5.73 7.38
N ASN A 162 -17.51 -6.75 8.23
CA ASN A 162 -18.59 -7.31 9.04
C ASN A 162 -18.55 -6.85 10.50
N CYS A 163 -17.99 -5.67 10.77
CA CYS A 163 -18.01 -5.07 12.11
C CYS A 163 -19.43 -5.00 12.69
N THR A 164 -19.61 -5.44 13.94
CA THR A 164 -20.91 -5.44 14.62
C THR A 164 -21.12 -4.22 15.53
N MET A 165 -20.16 -3.30 15.60
CA MET A 165 -20.24 -2.07 16.39
C MET A 165 -19.81 -0.83 15.56
N PRO A 166 -20.35 -0.61 14.35
CA PRO A 166 -19.86 0.42 13.44
C PRO A 166 -19.96 1.85 13.99
N ASP A 167 -20.80 2.10 14.99
CA ASP A 167 -20.96 3.43 15.60
C ASP A 167 -20.04 3.66 16.81
N ASP A 168 -19.37 2.62 17.32
CA ASP A 168 -18.38 2.75 18.41
C ASP A 168 -17.00 3.13 17.83
N ASN A 169 -16.50 4.31 18.15
CA ASN A 169 -15.20 4.79 17.66
C ASN A 169 -14.00 4.39 18.53
N GLU A 170 -14.23 3.70 19.65
CA GLU A 170 -13.19 3.29 20.58
C GLU A 170 -12.84 1.78 20.48
N HIS A 171 -13.71 0.97 19.87
CA HIS A 171 -13.43 -0.44 19.65
C HIS A 171 -12.51 -0.66 18.43
N PHE A 172 -11.77 -1.77 18.46
CA PHE A 172 -11.03 -2.29 17.32
C PHE A 172 -11.60 -3.63 16.88
N CYS A 173 -11.80 -3.86 15.58
CA CYS A 173 -12.21 -5.18 15.08
C CYS A 173 -11.14 -6.24 15.33
N TRP A 174 -9.89 -5.82 15.17
CA TRP A 174 -8.68 -6.59 15.40
C TRP A 174 -7.87 -5.87 16.47
N VAL A 175 -7.69 -6.48 17.64
CA VAL A 175 -6.89 -5.87 18.71
C VAL A 175 -5.46 -6.35 18.53
N ARG A 176 -4.54 -5.41 18.30
CA ARG A 176 -3.12 -5.74 18.15
C ARG A 176 -2.31 -5.46 19.41
N HIS A 177 -1.28 -6.27 19.58
CA HIS A 177 -0.30 -6.22 20.67
C HIS A 177 1.11 -6.35 20.09
N GLY A 178 2.11 -5.92 20.87
CA GLY A 178 3.50 -5.98 20.46
C GLY A 178 3.80 -5.09 19.26
N HIS A 179 4.94 -5.34 18.62
CA HIS A 179 5.44 -4.49 17.54
C HIS A 179 6.09 -5.34 16.43
N PRO A 180 5.88 -4.99 15.13
CA PRO A 180 6.42 -5.75 14.01
C PRO A 180 7.95 -5.80 13.97
N LYS A 181 8.66 -4.74 14.40
CA LYS A 181 10.14 -4.74 14.44
C LYS A 181 10.71 -5.77 15.40
N ASP A 182 10.01 -6.05 16.50
CA ASP A 182 10.49 -6.95 17.55
C ASP A 182 10.04 -8.40 17.29
N GLY A 183 9.31 -8.65 16.19
CA GLY A 183 8.74 -9.96 15.88
C GLY A 183 7.63 -10.39 16.84
N THR A 184 7.05 -9.48 17.61
CA THR A 184 6.05 -9.78 18.65
C THR A 184 4.63 -9.42 18.25
N LEU A 185 4.43 -8.80 17.08
CA LEU A 185 3.11 -8.39 16.61
C LEU A 185 2.11 -9.54 16.70
N HIS A 186 1.02 -9.33 17.41
CA HIS A 186 -0.02 -10.33 17.66
C HIS A 186 -1.38 -9.65 17.51
N VAL A 187 -2.34 -10.32 16.89
CA VAL A 187 -3.70 -9.82 16.68
C VAL A 187 -4.69 -10.82 17.22
N ASP A 188 -5.55 -10.38 18.14
CA ASP A 188 -6.59 -11.20 18.75
C ASP A 188 -7.85 -10.36 19.08
N LYS A 189 -8.63 -10.84 20.05
CA LYS A 189 -9.85 -10.20 20.58
C LYS A 189 -9.69 -9.76 22.03
N ASN A 190 -8.46 -9.75 22.57
CA ASN A 190 -8.20 -9.36 23.94
C ASN A 190 -8.11 -7.84 24.05
N GLY A 191 -9.26 -7.20 24.28
CA GLY A 191 -9.39 -5.75 24.43
C GLY A 191 -10.81 -5.30 24.12
N ARG A 192 -11.01 -3.99 23.91
CA ARG A 192 -12.31 -3.47 23.47
C ARG A 192 -12.53 -3.79 22.00
N THR A 193 -13.38 -4.76 21.73
CA THR A 193 -13.58 -5.30 20.39
C THR A 193 -15.03 -5.69 20.12
N CYS A 194 -15.40 -5.81 18.85
CA CYS A 194 -16.72 -6.25 18.42
C CYS A 194 -16.78 -7.77 18.19
N ALA A 195 -17.90 -8.33 17.72
CA ALA A 195 -18.04 -9.78 17.50
C ALA A 195 -17.42 -10.27 16.16
N ALA A 196 -16.87 -9.36 15.34
CA ALA A 196 -16.33 -9.71 14.03
C ALA A 196 -15.04 -10.53 14.12
N GLY A 197 -14.94 -11.55 13.25
CA GLY A 197 -13.68 -12.12 12.74
C GLY A 197 -12.82 -12.94 13.72
N ALA A 198 -13.14 -13.01 15.02
CA ALA A 198 -12.40 -13.78 16.03
C ALA A 198 -10.86 -13.52 16.06
N GLY A 199 -10.39 -12.38 15.55
CA GLY A 199 -8.96 -12.05 15.44
C GLY A 199 -8.30 -12.52 14.14
N SER A 200 -9.06 -13.18 13.25
CA SER A 200 -8.62 -13.65 11.93
C SER A 200 -8.90 -12.64 10.82
N ILE A 201 -8.24 -12.84 9.69
CA ILE A 201 -8.50 -12.14 8.42
C ILE A 201 -8.79 -13.16 7.33
N ALA A 202 -9.80 -12.88 6.49
CA ALA A 202 -10.16 -13.71 5.36
C ALA A 202 -10.19 -12.87 4.08
N VAL A 203 -9.47 -13.34 3.07
CA VAL A 203 -9.43 -12.82 1.69
C VAL A 203 -9.53 -13.99 0.72
N PRO A 204 -9.85 -13.77 -0.57
CA PRO A 204 -9.84 -14.86 -1.55
C PRO A 204 -8.53 -15.68 -1.51
N GLY A 205 -8.64 -16.97 -1.21
CA GLY A 205 -7.50 -17.89 -1.15
C GLY A 205 -6.65 -17.84 0.13
N PHE A 206 -7.05 -17.10 1.17
CA PHE A 206 -6.36 -17.11 2.47
C PHE A 206 -7.31 -16.78 3.62
N HIS A 207 -7.28 -17.59 4.69
CA HIS A 207 -7.98 -17.30 5.93
C HIS A 207 -7.04 -17.62 7.09
N GLY A 208 -6.59 -16.61 7.83
CA GLY A 208 -5.51 -16.81 8.79
C GLY A 208 -5.50 -15.88 9.98
N PHE A 209 -4.54 -16.13 10.85
CA PHE A 209 -4.26 -15.37 12.07
C PHE A 209 -2.85 -14.79 12.03
N LEU A 210 -2.66 -13.66 12.71
CA LEU A 210 -1.34 -13.07 12.95
C LEU A 210 -1.03 -13.20 14.43
N HIS A 211 -0.22 -14.18 14.81
CA HIS A 211 0.16 -14.41 16.20
C HIS A 211 1.68 -14.43 16.33
N HIS A 212 2.22 -13.64 17.26
CA HIS A 212 3.64 -13.64 17.64
C HIS A 212 4.59 -13.49 16.44
N GLY A 213 4.31 -12.49 15.60
CA GLY A 213 5.09 -12.15 14.43
C GLY A 213 4.95 -13.13 13.26
N VAL A 214 3.97 -14.05 13.30
CA VAL A 214 3.73 -15.02 12.22
C VAL A 214 2.30 -14.93 11.72
N LEU A 215 2.16 -14.69 10.41
CA LEU A 215 0.90 -14.81 9.68
C LEU A 215 0.75 -16.28 9.23
N ARG A 216 -0.29 -16.96 9.71
CA ARG A 216 -0.52 -18.40 9.48
C ARG A 216 -1.94 -18.63 8.94
N ASP A 217 -2.03 -19.47 7.92
CA ASP A 217 -3.29 -19.97 7.35
C ASP A 217 -3.95 -21.01 8.28
N CYS A 218 -5.28 -21.00 8.37
CA CYS A 218 -6.06 -21.90 9.23
C CYS A 218 -6.17 -23.33 8.68
#